data_AF-A0A9P4QHV2-F1
#
_entry.id   AF-A0A9P4QHV2-F1
#
_cell.length_a   1.000
_cell.length_b   1.000
_cell.length_c   1.000
_cell.angle_alpha   90.00
_cell.angle_beta   90.00
_cell.angle_gamma   90.00
#
_symmetry.space_group_name_H-M   'P 1'
#
loop_
_entity.id
_entity.type
_entity.pdbx_description
1 polymer ?
#
loop_
_entity_poly.entity_id
_entity_poly.type
_entity_poly.pdbx_seq_one_letter_code
_entity_poly.pdbx_strand_id
1 'polypeptide(L)'
;LCEFNNAERLAYMILSHRWRDEEVSFADMMDPAGSKAQSKKGFAKIEASCHKALQLGYSYAWIDTCCIDKSSSAELSESINSMYEWYSQAGICLAHLDDVDVCVWFLRGWTLQELIAPQEINFYTREWTGIENKSTLKEELSRTTGICEKVLSDPTCLDEVSIAQKMSW
;
A
#
# COMPACT_ATOMS: atom_id res chain seq x y z
N LEU A 1 -13.57 4.72 -11.54
CA LEU A 1 -12.48 3.73 -11.59
C LEU A 1 -11.91 3.72 -13.00
N CYS A 2 -10.60 3.61 -13.15
CA CYS A 2 -9.93 3.53 -14.45
C CYS A 2 -9.13 2.22 -14.48
N GLU A 3 -9.34 1.38 -15.50
CA GLU A 3 -8.54 0.19 -15.77
C GLU A 3 -7.37 0.56 -16.69
N PHE A 4 -6.16 0.12 -16.36
CA PHE A 4 -4.96 0.45 -17.13
C PHE A 4 -4.22 -0.81 -17.58
N ASN A 5 -4.18 -1.05 -18.90
CA ASN A 5 -3.58 -2.23 -19.53
C ASN A 5 -2.21 -1.94 -20.19
N ASN A 6 -1.35 -1.17 -19.52
CA ASN A 6 -0.01 -0.68 -19.93
C ASN A 6 0.09 0.61 -20.78
N ALA A 7 1.16 1.37 -20.47
CA ALA A 7 2.01 2.20 -21.35
C ALA A 7 2.10 3.72 -21.13
N GLU A 8 1.48 4.29 -20.10
CA GLU A 8 1.98 5.53 -19.49
C GLU A 8 2.27 5.22 -18.03
N ARG A 9 3.49 5.52 -17.58
CA ARG A 9 3.92 5.32 -16.19
C ARG A 9 3.17 6.33 -15.32
N LEU A 10 1.89 6.07 -15.09
CA LEU A 10 1.03 6.91 -14.28
C LEU A 10 1.64 6.95 -12.89
N ALA A 11 2.00 8.15 -12.45
CA ALA A 11 2.36 8.36 -11.07
C ALA A 11 1.08 8.22 -10.25
N TYR A 12 0.94 7.10 -9.55
CA TYR A 12 -0.11 6.88 -8.57
C TYR A 12 0.48 6.73 -7.17
N MET A 13 -0.33 7.10 -6.19
CA MET A 13 -0.10 6.79 -4.79
C MET A 13 -0.73 5.42 -4.50
N ILE A 14 -0.05 4.57 -3.72
CA ILE A 14 -0.58 3.30 -3.25
C ILE A 14 -0.82 3.34 -1.73
N LEU A 15 -1.96 2.82 -1.27
CA LEU A 15 -2.29 2.78 0.15
C LEU A 15 -2.01 1.39 0.74
N SER A 16 -1.14 1.33 1.74
CA SER A 16 -1.11 0.21 2.69
C SER A 16 -1.94 0.57 3.92
N HIS A 17 -2.88 -0.29 4.30
CA HIS A 17 -3.72 -0.06 5.47
C HIS A 17 -4.17 -1.35 6.15
N ARG A 18 -4.87 -1.22 7.28
CA ARG A 18 -5.63 -2.33 7.87
C ARG A 18 -7.07 -2.28 7.35
N TRP A 19 -7.59 -3.45 6.98
CA TRP A 19 -9.01 -3.59 6.69
C TRP A 19 -9.80 -3.53 8.00
N ARG A 20 -10.95 -2.88 7.93
CA ARG A 20 -11.90 -2.71 9.01
C ARG A 20 -13.28 -3.22 8.61
N ASP A 21 -14.21 -3.09 9.53
CA ASP A 21 -15.62 -3.33 9.23
C ASP A 21 -16.10 -2.30 8.20
N GLU A 22 -16.89 -2.78 7.24
CA GLU A 22 -17.52 -1.95 6.20
C GLU A 22 -16.51 -1.24 5.27
N GLU A 23 -15.44 -1.93 4.86
CA GLU A 23 -14.62 -1.48 3.73
C GLU A 23 -15.47 -1.38 2.45
N VAL A 24 -15.13 -0.38 1.64
CA VAL A 24 -15.70 -0.19 0.30
C VAL A 24 -15.04 -1.19 -0.63
N SER A 25 -15.86 -2.02 -1.28
CA SER A 25 -15.40 -2.99 -2.27
C SER A 25 -15.38 -2.39 -3.67
N PHE A 26 -14.74 -3.09 -4.62
CA PHE A 26 -14.82 -2.74 -6.03
C PHE A 26 -16.27 -2.63 -6.53
N ALA A 27 -17.12 -3.60 -6.18
CA ALA A 27 -18.54 -3.60 -6.56
C ALA A 27 -19.32 -2.39 -6.01
N ASP A 28 -18.96 -1.87 -4.83
CA ASP A 28 -19.59 -0.67 -4.28
C ASP A 28 -19.20 0.58 -5.07
N MET A 29 -17.95 0.65 -5.55
CA MET A 29 -17.45 1.75 -6.39
C MET A 29 -18.02 1.72 -7.81
N MET A 30 -18.49 0.57 -8.27
CA MET A 30 -19.15 0.41 -9.57
C MET A 30 -20.63 0.79 -9.54
N ASP A 31 -21.19 1.16 -8.37
CA ASP A 31 -22.54 1.71 -8.26
C ASP A 31 -22.63 3.04 -9.03
N PRO A 32 -23.47 3.15 -10.08
CA PRO A 32 -23.56 4.38 -10.87
C PRO A 32 -23.99 5.60 -10.06
N ALA A 33 -24.75 5.39 -8.97
CA ALA A 33 -25.16 6.45 -8.06
C ALA A 33 -24.06 6.84 -7.05
N GLY A 34 -23.01 6.03 -6.89
CA GLY A 34 -21.96 6.19 -5.86
C GLY A 34 -22.45 6.04 -4.42
N SER A 35 -23.74 5.79 -4.23
CA SER A 35 -24.42 5.78 -2.94
C SER A 35 -23.99 4.63 -2.04
N LYS A 36 -23.70 3.46 -2.64
CA LYS A 36 -23.23 2.28 -1.90
C LYS A 36 -21.87 2.54 -1.26
N ALA A 37 -20.91 3.06 -2.04
CA ALA A 37 -19.61 3.42 -1.52
C ALA A 37 -19.73 4.47 -0.40
N GLN A 38 -20.44 5.57 -0.64
CA GLN A 38 -20.62 6.66 0.34
C GLN A 38 -21.31 6.24 1.64
N SER A 39 -22.17 5.21 1.59
CA SER A 39 -22.87 4.71 2.78
C SER A 39 -21.97 3.93 3.75
N LYS A 40 -20.79 3.48 3.30
CA LYS A 40 -19.89 2.63 4.07
C LYS A 40 -18.88 3.45 4.88
N LYS A 41 -18.56 2.97 6.08
CA LYS A 41 -17.55 3.62 6.96
C LYS A 41 -16.17 3.71 6.32
N GLY A 42 -15.78 2.72 5.50
CA GLY A 42 -14.51 2.73 4.79
C GLY A 42 -14.36 3.85 3.77
N PHE A 43 -15.45 4.51 3.35
CA PHE A 43 -15.40 5.57 2.35
C PHE A 43 -14.60 6.79 2.80
N ALA A 44 -14.72 7.18 4.07
CA ALA A 44 -13.96 8.29 4.64
C ALA A 44 -12.44 8.07 4.53
N LYS A 45 -11.98 6.82 4.64
CA LYS A 45 -10.58 6.45 4.46
C LYS A 45 -10.15 6.58 2.99
N ILE A 46 -11.02 6.23 2.05
CA ILE A 46 -10.76 6.42 0.61
C ILE A 46 -10.66 7.92 0.29
N GLU A 47 -11.61 8.72 0.76
CA GLU A 47 -11.58 10.18 0.54
C GLU A 47 -10.33 10.82 1.13
N ALA A 48 -9.95 10.44 2.35
CA ALA A 48 -8.74 10.96 2.99
C ALA A 48 -7.47 10.54 2.23
N SER A 49 -7.41 9.30 1.76
CA SER A 49 -6.33 8.79 0.90
C SER A 49 -6.21 9.59 -0.39
N CYS A 50 -7.33 9.84 -1.08
CA CYS A 50 -7.36 10.65 -2.30
C CYS A 50 -6.92 12.10 -2.04
N HIS A 51 -7.37 12.71 -0.95
CA HIS A 51 -6.90 14.05 -0.56
C HIS A 51 -5.39 14.08 -0.30
N LYS A 52 -4.83 13.07 0.37
CA LYS A 52 -3.38 12.96 0.58
C LYS A 52 -2.63 12.74 -0.72
N ALA A 53 -3.14 11.92 -1.63
CA ALA A 53 -2.56 11.74 -2.96
C ALA A 53 -2.45 13.08 -3.69
N LEU A 54 -3.53 13.86 -3.71
CA LEU A 54 -3.56 15.17 -4.36
C LEU A 54 -2.60 16.18 -3.71
N GLN A 55 -2.52 16.21 -2.37
CA GLN A 55 -1.55 17.05 -1.64
C GLN A 55 -0.10 16.72 -1.99
N LEU A 56 0.18 15.46 -2.31
CA LEU A 56 1.50 14.96 -2.70
C LEU A 56 1.74 15.02 -4.22
N GLY A 57 0.79 15.55 -5.00
CA GLY A 57 0.91 15.71 -6.45
C GLY A 57 0.47 14.50 -7.29
N TYR A 58 -0.18 13.51 -6.69
CA TYR A 58 -0.67 12.31 -7.37
C TYR A 58 -2.13 12.48 -7.77
N SER A 59 -2.43 12.22 -9.04
CA SER A 59 -3.81 12.28 -9.57
C SER A 59 -4.59 10.97 -9.36
N TYR A 60 -3.89 9.89 -9.02
CA TYR A 60 -4.46 8.56 -8.84
C TYR A 60 -4.06 7.98 -7.49
N ALA A 61 -5.02 7.31 -6.85
CA ALA A 61 -4.83 6.53 -5.63
C ALA A 61 -5.24 5.09 -5.90
N TRP A 62 -4.37 4.14 -5.58
CA TRP A 62 -4.66 2.73 -5.63
C TRP A 62 -4.90 2.20 -4.22
N ILE A 63 -6.01 1.50 -4.02
CA ILE A 63 -6.45 0.96 -2.74
C ILE A 63 -7.03 -0.44 -2.98
N ASP A 64 -6.41 -1.46 -2.42
CA ASP A 64 -6.72 -2.89 -2.64
C ASP A 64 -8.18 -3.29 -2.33
N THR A 65 -8.82 -2.61 -1.38
CA THR A 65 -10.23 -2.85 -1.02
C THR A 65 -11.19 -2.54 -2.14
N CYS A 66 -10.94 -1.46 -2.90
CA CYS A 66 -11.85 -0.96 -3.90
C CYS A 66 -11.31 -0.96 -5.34
N CYS A 67 -10.04 -1.31 -5.54
CA CYS A 67 -9.38 -1.40 -6.86
C CYS A 67 -9.21 -2.84 -7.37
N ILE A 68 -9.52 -3.86 -6.55
CA ILE A 68 -9.46 -5.27 -6.94
C ILE A 68 -10.86 -5.88 -6.86
N ASP A 69 -11.33 -6.52 -7.93
CA ASP A 69 -12.53 -7.33 -7.88
C ASP A 69 -12.25 -8.69 -7.22
N LYS A 70 -12.50 -8.72 -5.92
CA LYS A 70 -12.35 -9.92 -5.09
C LYS A 70 -13.44 -10.98 -5.33
N SER A 71 -14.46 -10.67 -6.12
CA SER A 71 -15.49 -11.65 -6.50
C SER A 71 -15.02 -12.58 -7.62
N SER A 72 -14.03 -12.15 -8.40
CA SER A 72 -13.36 -12.95 -9.42
C SER A 72 -12.16 -13.68 -8.80
N SER A 73 -12.24 -15.01 -8.69
CA SER A 73 -11.12 -15.81 -8.18
C SER A 73 -9.88 -15.77 -9.08
N ALA A 74 -10.07 -15.55 -10.39
CA ALA A 74 -9.00 -15.35 -11.34
C ALA A 74 -8.28 -14.02 -11.08
N GLU A 75 -9.03 -12.92 -10.99
CA GLU A 75 -8.46 -11.60 -10.71
C GLU A 75 -7.81 -11.52 -9.34
N LEU A 76 -8.40 -12.14 -8.32
CA LEU A 76 -7.80 -12.21 -7.00
C LEU A 76 -6.44 -12.92 -7.03
N SER A 77 -6.33 -14.02 -7.78
CA SER A 77 -5.08 -14.77 -7.93
C SER A 77 -4.03 -13.96 -8.68
N GLU A 78 -4.43 -13.29 -9.76
CA GLU A 78 -3.55 -12.38 -10.53
C GLU A 78 -3.10 -11.18 -9.69
N SER A 79 -3.99 -10.62 -8.88
CA SER A 79 -3.71 -9.50 -7.98
C SER A 79 -2.70 -9.87 -6.91
N ILE A 80 -2.78 -11.07 -6.37
CA ILE A 80 -1.78 -11.60 -5.42
C ILE A 80 -0.39 -11.66 -6.08
N ASN A 81 -0.32 -12.15 -7.32
CA ASN A 81 0.94 -12.25 -8.04
C ASN A 81 1.48 -10.87 -8.50
N SER A 82 0.60 -9.88 -8.65
CA SER A 82 0.94 -8.53 -9.13
C SER A 82 1.17 -7.53 -7.99
N MET A 83 0.89 -7.90 -6.75
CA MET A 83 0.93 -6.99 -5.59
C MET A 83 2.31 -6.33 -5.44
N TYR A 84 3.38 -7.12 -5.46
CA TYR A 84 4.75 -6.60 -5.39
C TYR A 84 5.02 -5.59 -6.52
N GLU A 85 4.59 -5.92 -7.74
CA GLU A 85 4.79 -5.06 -8.90
C GLU A 85 4.06 -3.73 -8.74
N TRP A 86 2.80 -3.73 -8.30
CA TRP A 86 2.05 -2.50 -8.04
C TRP A 86 2.68 -1.64 -6.95
N TYR A 87 3.11 -2.23 -5.84
CA TYR A 87 3.84 -1.48 -4.82
C TYR A 87 5.18 -0.92 -5.36
N SER A 88 5.89 -1.68 -6.21
CA SER A 88 7.17 -1.25 -6.80
C SER A 88 7.05 -0.12 -7.83
N GLN A 89 5.91 -0.05 -8.51
CA GLN A 89 5.66 0.94 -9.56
C GLN A 89 4.97 2.21 -9.03
N ALA A 90 4.39 2.16 -7.82
CA ALA A 90 3.82 3.32 -7.17
C ALA A 90 4.87 4.42 -6.96
N GLY A 91 4.49 5.67 -7.15
CA GLY A 91 5.39 6.79 -6.90
C GLY A 91 5.61 7.05 -5.40
N ILE A 92 4.61 6.73 -4.58
CA ILE A 92 4.71 6.71 -3.12
C ILE A 92 3.73 5.72 -2.52
N CYS A 93 4.13 5.07 -1.43
CA CYS A 93 3.24 4.31 -0.56
C CYS A 93 2.86 5.14 0.68
N LEU A 94 1.58 5.24 0.97
CA LEU A 94 1.11 5.77 2.25
C LEU A 94 0.75 4.59 3.15
N ALA A 95 1.48 4.44 4.26
CA ALA A 95 1.16 3.46 5.29
C ALA A 95 0.25 4.11 6.34
N HIS A 96 -1.04 3.79 6.29
CA HIS A 96 -2.03 4.30 7.25
C HIS A 96 -2.11 3.39 8.48
N LEU A 97 -1.55 3.90 9.58
CA LEU A 97 -1.41 3.23 10.86
C LEU A 97 -2.58 3.62 11.77
N ASP A 98 -3.73 3.00 11.52
CA ASP A 98 -4.97 3.28 12.25
C ASP A 98 -4.87 2.97 13.76
N ASP A 99 -4.45 1.77 14.14
CA ASP A 99 -4.42 1.31 15.54
C ASP A 99 -3.15 0.58 15.95
N VAL A 100 -2.13 0.66 15.11
CA VAL A 100 -0.86 -0.01 15.34
C VAL A 100 0.25 1.00 15.32
N ASP A 101 1.16 0.84 16.27
CA ASP A 101 2.43 1.51 16.18
C ASP A 101 3.17 1.03 14.94
N VAL A 102 4.04 1.90 14.43
CA VAL A 102 4.95 1.66 13.31
C VAL A 102 5.63 0.29 13.44
N CYS A 103 6.17 -0.03 14.63
CA CYS A 103 6.81 -1.32 14.92
C CYS A 103 5.89 -2.54 14.76
N VAL A 104 4.62 -2.42 15.13
CA VAL A 104 3.64 -3.52 15.05
C VAL A 104 3.14 -3.70 13.62
N TRP A 105 3.08 -2.62 12.83
CA TRP A 105 2.76 -2.71 11.41
C TRP A 105 3.79 -3.61 10.68
N PHE A 106 5.09 -3.49 10.99
CA PHE A 106 6.15 -4.26 10.31
C PHE A 106 6.09 -5.78 10.49
N LEU A 107 5.55 -6.26 11.61
CA LEU A 107 5.54 -7.69 11.95
C LEU A 107 4.37 -8.47 11.32
N ARG A 108 3.62 -7.86 10.40
CA ARG A 108 2.46 -8.49 9.76
C ARG A 108 2.90 -9.29 8.52
N GLY A 109 2.18 -10.37 8.22
CA GLY A 109 2.58 -11.30 7.16
C GLY A 109 2.66 -10.73 5.74
N TRP A 110 1.92 -9.66 5.44
CA TRP A 110 1.94 -9.00 4.11
C TRP A 110 2.83 -7.76 4.04
N THR A 111 3.24 -7.18 5.17
CA THR A 111 3.99 -5.92 5.20
C THR A 111 5.40 -6.03 4.64
N LEU A 112 5.96 -7.23 4.47
CA LEU A 112 7.27 -7.38 3.86
C LEU A 112 7.30 -6.86 2.42
N GLN A 113 6.29 -7.21 1.62
CA GLN A 113 6.18 -6.73 0.23
C GLN A 113 5.83 -5.24 0.20
N GLU A 114 4.91 -4.79 1.07
CA GLU A 114 4.48 -3.40 1.17
C GLU A 114 5.60 -2.46 1.68
N LEU A 115 6.57 -3.01 2.44
CA LEU A 115 7.74 -2.30 2.94
C LEU A 115 8.89 -2.32 1.93
N ILE A 116 9.20 -3.48 1.34
CA ILE A 116 10.37 -3.60 0.46
C ILE A 116 10.07 -3.00 -0.92
N ALA A 117 8.94 -3.33 -1.53
CA ALA A 117 8.70 -3.02 -2.93
C ALA A 117 8.67 -1.50 -3.23
N PRO A 118 8.00 -0.64 -2.44
CA PRO A 118 7.99 0.79 -2.70
C PRO A 118 9.34 1.43 -2.42
N GLN A 119 9.73 2.34 -3.31
CA GLN A 119 10.90 3.20 -3.12
C GLN A 119 10.68 4.14 -1.93
N GLU A 120 9.53 4.80 -1.89
CA GLU A 120 9.17 5.80 -0.89
C GLU A 120 7.94 5.36 -0.09
N ILE A 121 8.00 5.48 1.24
CA ILE A 121 6.88 5.21 2.14
C ILE A 121 6.77 6.33 3.18
N ASN A 122 5.59 6.91 3.31
CA ASN A 122 5.25 7.83 4.38
C ASN A 122 4.25 7.18 5.35
N PHE A 123 4.57 7.21 6.64
CA PHE A 123 3.73 6.66 7.70
C PHE A 123 2.80 7.73 8.26
N TYR A 124 1.53 7.37 8.44
CA TYR A 124 0.50 8.27 8.96
C TYR A 124 -0.26 7.63 10.12
N THR A 125 -0.64 8.43 11.11
CA THR A 125 -1.58 8.00 12.15
C THR A 125 -2.98 7.80 11.58
N ARG A 126 -3.89 7.27 12.41
CA ARG A 126 -5.33 7.24 12.17
C ARG A 126 -5.91 8.55 11.65
N GLU A 127 -5.51 9.67 12.26
CA GLU A 127 -5.96 11.02 11.95
C GLU A 127 -5.24 11.62 10.73
N TRP A 128 -4.50 10.82 9.96
CA TRP A 128 -3.72 11.25 8.80
C TRP A 128 -2.64 12.29 9.13
N THR A 129 -2.14 12.25 10.36
CA THR A 129 -0.96 13.03 10.79
C THR A 129 0.31 12.28 10.39
N GLY A 130 1.24 12.97 9.73
CA GLY A 130 2.52 12.37 9.34
C GLY A 130 3.34 12.00 10.56
N ILE A 131 3.91 10.79 10.56
CA ILE A 131 4.80 10.30 11.62
C ILE A 131 6.23 10.50 11.13
N GLU A 132 6.68 9.63 10.23
CA GLU A 132 8.01 9.60 9.63
C GLU A 132 7.94 8.93 8.25
N ASN A 133 9.07 8.78 7.58
CA ASN A 133 9.17 8.04 6.32
C ASN A 133 10.16 6.86 6.43
N LYS A 134 10.14 5.97 5.42
CA LYS A 134 11.01 4.79 5.31
C LYS A 134 12.49 5.13 5.50
N SER A 135 12.92 6.23 4.89
CA SER A 135 14.32 6.68 4.90
C SER A 135 14.75 7.14 6.29
N THR A 136 13.88 7.81 7.06
CA THR A 136 14.16 8.20 8.44
C THR A 136 14.18 6.98 9.38
N LEU A 137 13.26 6.04 9.21
CA LEU A 137 13.09 4.87 10.10
C LEU A 137 14.01 3.70 9.76
N LYS A 138 14.91 3.86 8.81
CA LYS A 138 15.68 2.79 8.18
C LYS A 138 16.49 1.93 9.15
N GLU A 139 17.16 2.55 10.11
CA GLU A 139 17.94 1.85 11.14
C GLU A 139 17.03 1.01 12.04
N GLU A 140 15.91 1.59 12.49
CA GLU A 140 14.92 0.90 13.32
C GLU A 140 14.23 -0.24 12.57
N LEU A 141 13.89 -0.01 11.30
CA LEU A 141 13.36 -0.99 10.37
C LEU A 141 14.33 -2.17 10.23
N SER A 142 15.61 -1.89 9.99
CA SER A 142 16.63 -2.93 9.82
C SER A 142 16.80 -3.76 11.09
N ARG A 143 16.86 -3.09 12.25
CA ARG A 143 16.97 -3.75 13.56
C ARG A 143 15.77 -4.64 13.90
N THR A 144 14.55 -4.20 13.53
CA THR A 144 13.31 -4.91 13.87
C THR A 144 13.02 -6.08 12.93
N THR A 145 13.28 -5.90 11.63
CA THR A 145 12.93 -6.86 10.59
C THR A 145 14.09 -7.77 10.18
N GLY A 146 15.32 -7.40 10.48
CA GLY A 146 16.51 -8.06 9.95
C GLY A 146 16.78 -7.79 8.47
N ILE A 147 15.97 -6.95 7.81
CA ILE A 147 16.19 -6.53 6.42
C ILE A 147 17.37 -5.56 6.40
N CYS A 148 18.35 -5.81 5.53
CA CYS A 148 19.49 -4.92 5.40
C CYS A 148 19.05 -3.51 4.96
N GLU A 149 19.65 -2.48 5.57
CA GLU A 149 19.43 -1.10 5.16
C GLU A 149 19.61 -0.86 3.65
N LYS A 150 20.54 -1.56 2.99
CA LYS A 150 20.71 -1.41 1.54
C LYS A 150 19.41 -1.74 0.79
N VAL A 151 18.75 -2.84 1.14
CA VAL A 151 17.46 -3.28 0.56
C VAL A 151 16.34 -2.31 0.92
N LEU A 152 16.34 -1.75 2.13
CA LEU A 152 15.34 -0.76 2.54
C LEU A 152 15.47 0.57 1.76
N SER A 153 16.68 0.96 1.36
CA SER A 153 16.89 2.15 0.51
C SER A 153 16.70 1.88 -0.97
N ASP A 154 17.10 0.71 -1.43
CA ASP A 154 17.07 0.34 -2.83
C ASP A 154 16.52 -1.08 -2.96
N PRO A 155 15.22 -1.21 -3.30
CA PRO A 155 14.57 -2.48 -3.55
C PRO A 155 15.27 -3.34 -4.63
N THR A 156 16.08 -2.74 -5.53
CA THR A 156 16.82 -3.53 -6.54
C THR A 156 17.94 -4.37 -5.92
N CYS A 157 18.44 -3.99 -4.73
CA CYS A 157 19.39 -4.81 -3.97
C CYS A 157 18.78 -6.15 -3.51
N LEU A 158 17.47 -6.35 -3.62
CA LEU A 158 16.82 -7.61 -3.29
C LEU A 158 17.34 -8.76 -4.17
N ASP A 159 17.78 -8.50 -5.40
CA ASP A 159 18.31 -9.52 -6.32
C ASP A 159 19.65 -10.11 -5.83
N GLU A 160 20.39 -9.35 -5.02
CA GLU A 160 21.67 -9.78 -4.44
C GLU A 160 21.49 -10.61 -3.16
N VAL A 161 20.28 -10.65 -2.61
CA VAL A 161 20.00 -11.35 -1.35
C VAL A 161 19.63 -12.81 -1.61
N SER A 162 20.26 -13.73 -0.87
CA SER A 162 19.95 -15.16 -0.96
C SER A 162 18.51 -15.47 -0.55
N ILE A 163 17.94 -16.55 -1.12
CA ILE A 163 16.59 -17.01 -0.73
C ILE A 163 16.51 -17.32 0.76
N ALA A 164 17.54 -17.92 1.36
CA ALA A 164 17.57 -18.23 2.79
C ALA A 164 17.44 -16.97 3.66
N GLN A 165 18.09 -15.88 3.25
CA GLN A 165 17.98 -14.59 3.93
C GLN A 165 16.63 -13.91 3.69
N LYS A 166 16.05 -14.03 2.49
CA LYS A 166 14.68 -13.55 2.22
C LYS A 166 13.63 -14.28 3.07
N MET A 167 13.84 -15.58 3.30
CA MET A 167 12.97 -16.43 4.12
C MET A 167 13.16 -16.26 5.63
N SER A 168 14.21 -15.54 6.07
CA SER A 168 14.45 -15.27 7.50
C SER A 168 13.88 -13.93 7.98
N TRP A 169 13.40 -13.09 7.05
CA TRP A 169 12.65 -11.87 7.32
C TRP A 169 11.17 -12.19 7.53
#